data_AF-A0AAW1RK29-F1
#
_entry.id   AF-A0AAW1RK29-F1
#
_cell.length_a   1.000
_cell.length_b   1.000
_cell.length_c   1.000
_cell.angle_alpha   90.00
_cell.angle_beta   90.00
_cell.angle_gamma   90.00
#
_symmetry.space_group_name_H-M   'P 1'
#
loop_
_entity.id
_entity.type
_entity.pdbx_description
1 polymer ?
#
loop_
_entity_poly.entity_id
_entity_poly.type
_entity_poly.pdbx_seq_one_letter_code
_entity_poly.pdbx_strand_id
1 'polypeptide(L)'
;MGPRGYSGSSARTHAETVQYFLETEQDELEYEAARRRPLLTPDFFAQLTQAIGEERFSSTSNAGRLAELERLQEFLQAAVAAVDATVAARSAPAERLRRLLSAPDKKATLLQMAGDGEIDRPLLDLLQQNIEAANGAGQAQAAEFMSKVRAAAMKFLITT
;
A
#
# COMPACT_ATOMS: atom_id res chain seq x y z
N MET A 1 -10.06 -18.16 -40.60
CA MET A 1 -9.43 -18.70 -39.39
C MET A 1 -7.93 -18.52 -39.54
N GLY A 2 -7.34 -17.62 -38.76
CA GLY A 2 -5.93 -17.25 -38.77
C GLY A 2 -5.67 -16.38 -37.53
N PRO A 3 -4.63 -16.68 -36.72
CA PRO A 3 -4.60 -16.26 -35.32
C PRO A 3 -4.11 -14.82 -35.19
N ARG A 4 -4.89 -13.97 -34.51
CA ARG A 4 -4.36 -12.72 -33.96
C ARG A 4 -3.65 -13.03 -32.66
N GLY A 5 -2.36 -13.30 -32.76
CA GLY A 5 -1.46 -13.13 -31.62
C GLY A 5 -1.46 -11.67 -31.22
N TYR A 6 -1.68 -11.38 -29.94
CA TYR A 6 -1.31 -10.08 -29.41
C TYR A 6 0.11 -10.17 -28.84
N SER A 7 0.99 -9.51 -29.58
CA SER A 7 2.37 -9.19 -29.27
C SER A 7 2.47 -8.40 -27.95
N GLY A 8 3.63 -8.51 -27.31
CA GLY A 8 3.93 -7.90 -26.03
C GLY A 8 3.87 -6.36 -25.99
N SER A 9 3.61 -5.87 -24.77
CA SER A 9 4.11 -4.63 -24.19
C SER A 9 4.18 -3.40 -25.10
N SER A 10 3.03 -2.80 -25.41
CA SER A 10 2.93 -1.35 -25.57
C SER A 10 2.32 -0.78 -24.30
N ALA A 11 2.89 0.30 -23.75
CA ALA A 11 2.35 0.96 -22.56
C ALA A 11 0.91 1.40 -22.86
N ARG A 12 -0.07 0.90 -22.10
CA ARG A 12 -1.46 1.35 -22.23
C ARG A 12 -1.55 2.82 -21.84
N THR A 13 -2.26 3.60 -22.63
CA THR A 13 -2.70 4.95 -22.27
C THR A 13 -3.70 4.88 -21.10
N HIS A 14 -3.93 5.98 -20.40
CA HIS A 14 -4.93 5.96 -19.32
C HIS A 14 -6.35 5.70 -19.87
N ALA A 15 -6.68 6.17 -21.08
CA ALA A 15 -7.97 5.89 -21.72
C ALA A 15 -8.18 4.38 -21.96
N GLU A 16 -7.17 3.69 -22.47
CA GLU A 16 -7.20 2.22 -22.63
C GLU A 16 -7.25 1.51 -21.26
N THR A 17 -6.71 2.13 -20.22
CA THR A 17 -6.76 1.60 -18.85
C THR A 17 -8.14 1.76 -18.23
N VAL A 18 -8.83 2.89 -18.46
CA VAL A 18 -10.22 3.08 -18.06
C VAL A 18 -11.12 2.07 -18.78
N GLN A 19 -10.98 1.94 -20.10
CA GLN A 19 -11.78 0.99 -20.88
C GLN A 19 -11.57 -0.44 -20.39
N TYR A 20 -10.31 -0.81 -20.13
CA TYR A 20 -9.99 -2.12 -19.58
C TYR A 20 -10.75 -2.42 -18.27
N PHE A 21 -10.80 -1.47 -17.34
CA PHE A 21 -11.52 -1.69 -16.07
C PHE A 21 -13.04 -1.67 -16.22
N LEU A 22 -13.60 -0.92 -17.19
CA LEU A 22 -15.03 -0.99 -17.51
C LEU A 22 -15.42 -2.36 -18.10
N GLU A 23 -14.50 -3.01 -18.81
CA GLU A 23 -14.68 -4.35 -19.39
C GLU A 23 -14.27 -5.49 -18.44
N THR A 24 -13.71 -5.17 -17.27
CA THR A 24 -13.28 -6.17 -16.30
C THR A 24 -14.48 -6.65 -15.49
N GLU A 25 -14.61 -7.97 -15.35
CA GLU A 25 -15.68 -8.58 -14.55
C GLU A 25 -15.58 -8.14 -13.08
N GLN A 26 -16.73 -8.02 -12.43
CA GLN A 26 -16.82 -7.41 -11.08
C GLN A 26 -16.00 -8.19 -10.02
N ASP A 27 -15.93 -9.52 -10.15
CA ASP A 27 -15.16 -10.40 -9.26
C ASP A 27 -13.65 -10.39 -9.54
N GLU A 28 -13.22 -9.97 -10.74
CA GLU A 28 -11.81 -9.79 -11.09
C GLU A 28 -11.29 -8.37 -10.78
N LEU A 29 -12.20 -7.42 -10.56
CA LEU A 29 -11.89 -5.98 -10.50
C LEU A 29 -10.92 -5.63 -9.37
N GLU A 30 -11.09 -6.23 -8.19
CA GLU A 30 -10.20 -6.01 -7.04
C GLU A 30 -8.79 -6.54 -7.32
N TYR A 31 -8.70 -7.75 -7.88
CA TYR A 31 -7.44 -8.38 -8.24
C TYR A 31 -6.68 -7.57 -9.30
N GLU A 32 -7.36 -7.16 -10.37
CA GLU A 32 -6.74 -6.37 -11.44
C GLU A 32 -6.37 -4.95 -10.99
N ALA A 33 -7.16 -4.33 -10.10
CA ALA A 33 -6.82 -3.04 -9.51
C ALA A 33 -5.53 -3.13 -8.68
N ALA A 34 -5.38 -4.18 -7.86
CA ALA A 34 -4.16 -4.43 -7.09
C ALA A 34 -2.96 -4.71 -8.00
N ARG A 35 -3.12 -5.58 -9.00
CA ARG A 35 -2.06 -5.94 -9.95
C ARG A 35 -1.59 -4.74 -10.78
N ARG A 36 -2.51 -3.85 -11.15
CA ARG A 36 -2.24 -2.67 -11.98
C ARG A 36 -2.06 -1.38 -11.19
N ARG A 37 -1.95 -1.46 -9.86
CA ARG A 37 -1.70 -0.31 -8.98
C ARG A 37 -0.64 0.67 -9.51
N PRO A 38 0.49 0.25 -10.13
CA PRO A 38 1.46 1.19 -10.69
C PRO A 38 0.94 2.11 -11.82
N LEU A 39 -0.14 1.71 -12.50
CA LEU A 39 -0.78 2.48 -13.58
C LEU A 39 -1.90 3.40 -13.05
N LEU A 40 -2.37 3.18 -11.83
CA LEU A 40 -3.43 3.97 -11.17
C LEU A 40 -2.83 5.22 -10.51
N THR A 41 -2.21 6.07 -11.32
CA THR A 41 -1.51 7.29 -10.89
C THR A 41 -2.49 8.46 -10.68
N PRO A 42 -2.05 9.56 -10.05
CA PRO A 42 -2.84 10.80 -10.02
C PRO A 42 -3.26 11.28 -11.42
N ASP A 43 -2.38 11.15 -12.42
CA ASP A 43 -2.66 11.53 -13.80
C ASP A 43 -3.75 10.64 -14.44
N PHE A 44 -3.74 9.34 -14.14
CA PHE A 44 -4.83 8.43 -14.53
C PHE A 44 -6.17 8.90 -13.96
N PHE A 45 -6.22 9.23 -12.65
CA PHE A 45 -7.45 9.69 -12.02
C PHE A 45 -7.90 11.08 -12.50
N ALA A 46 -6.96 11.96 -12.85
CA ALA A 46 -7.27 13.24 -13.48
C ALA A 46 -7.95 13.03 -14.84
N GLN A 47 -7.44 12.10 -15.64
CA GLN A 47 -8.04 11.75 -16.93
C GLN A 47 -9.42 11.06 -16.78
N LEU A 48 -9.59 10.17 -15.79
CA LEU A 48 -10.89 9.57 -15.50
C LEU A 48 -11.91 10.63 -15.03
N THR A 49 -11.48 11.59 -14.21
CA THR A 49 -12.31 12.74 -13.78
C THR A 49 -12.72 13.60 -14.98
N GLN A 50 -11.79 13.83 -15.91
CA GLN A 50 -12.09 14.56 -17.14
C GLN A 50 -13.13 13.81 -17.99
N ALA A 51 -12.96 12.50 -18.19
CA ALA A 51 -13.91 11.68 -18.94
C ALA A 51 -15.33 11.69 -18.33
N ILE A 52 -15.42 11.64 -16.99
CA ILE A 52 -16.69 11.82 -16.26
C ILE A 52 -17.29 13.20 -16.54
N GLY A 53 -16.47 14.25 -16.50
CA GLY A 53 -16.90 15.61 -16.81
C GLY A 53 -17.43 15.76 -18.25
N GLU A 54 -16.70 15.22 -19.22
CA GLU A 54 -17.08 15.20 -20.64
C GLU A 54 -18.41 14.46 -20.84
N GLU A 55 -18.59 13.29 -20.23
CA GLU A 55 -19.84 12.52 -20.32
C GLU A 55 -21.01 13.25 -19.63
N ARG A 56 -20.76 13.91 -18.49
CA ARG A 56 -21.77 14.65 -17.72
C ARG A 56 -22.28 15.90 -18.45
N PHE A 57 -21.41 16.63 -19.13
CA PHE A 57 -21.76 17.90 -19.80
C PHE A 57 -21.99 17.75 -21.31
N SER A 58 -21.89 16.54 -21.85
CA SER A 58 -22.17 16.27 -23.26
C SER A 58 -23.64 16.51 -23.61
N SER A 59 -23.90 17.10 -24.78
CA SER A 59 -25.24 17.23 -25.35
C SER A 59 -25.88 15.88 -25.71
N THR A 60 -25.08 14.82 -25.76
CA THR A 60 -25.50 13.43 -26.00
C THR A 60 -25.13 12.53 -24.81
N SER A 61 -25.24 13.06 -23.59
CA SER A 61 -24.90 12.34 -22.36
C SER A 61 -25.67 11.03 -22.23
N ASN A 62 -24.98 9.97 -21.81
CA ASN A 62 -25.55 8.69 -21.46
C ASN A 62 -25.47 8.47 -19.93
N ALA A 63 -26.61 8.55 -19.26
CA ALA A 63 -26.70 8.40 -17.81
C ALA A 63 -26.18 7.04 -17.28
N GLY A 64 -26.34 5.97 -18.06
CA GLY A 64 -25.82 4.64 -17.69
C GLY A 64 -24.29 4.62 -17.71
N ARG A 65 -23.71 5.12 -18.80
CA ARG A 65 -22.25 5.24 -18.94
C ARG A 65 -21.63 6.17 -17.91
N LEU A 66 -22.28 7.30 -17.63
CA LEU A 66 -21.85 8.23 -16.58
C LEU A 66 -21.79 7.52 -15.22
N ALA A 67 -22.86 6.79 -14.85
CA ALA A 67 -22.91 6.05 -13.60
C ALA A 67 -21.85 4.94 -13.52
N GLU A 68 -21.54 4.26 -14.63
CA GLU A 68 -20.46 3.27 -14.69
C GLU A 68 -19.08 3.91 -14.44
N LEU A 69 -18.79 5.05 -15.07
CA LEU A 69 -17.53 5.77 -14.88
C LEU A 69 -17.35 6.28 -13.45
N GLU A 70 -18.41 6.83 -12.85
CA GLU A 70 -18.39 7.31 -11.46
C GLU A 70 -18.14 6.17 -10.47
N ARG A 71 -18.87 5.05 -10.60
CA ARG A 71 -18.65 3.86 -9.76
C ARG A 71 -17.25 3.30 -9.93
N LEU A 72 -16.75 3.27 -11.16
CA LEU A 72 -15.40 2.80 -11.44
C LEU A 72 -14.35 3.69 -10.75
N GLN A 73 -14.52 5.01 -10.80
CA GLN A 73 -13.63 5.95 -10.12
C GLN A 73 -13.60 5.69 -8.61
N GLU A 74 -14.76 5.61 -7.97
CA GLU A 74 -14.88 5.35 -6.53
C GLU A 74 -14.23 4.01 -6.15
N PHE A 75 -14.51 2.96 -6.91
CA PHE A 75 -13.94 1.64 -6.68
C PHE A 75 -12.41 1.66 -6.76
N LEU A 76 -11.86 2.20 -7.85
CA LEU A 76 -10.41 2.22 -8.06
C LEU A 76 -9.70 3.06 -7.00
N GLN A 77 -10.30 4.17 -6.53
CA GLN A 77 -9.75 4.96 -5.43
C GLN A 77 -9.69 4.16 -4.13
N ALA A 78 -10.77 3.44 -3.79
CA ALA A 78 -10.81 2.60 -2.60
C ALA A 78 -9.79 1.45 -2.68
N ALA A 79 -9.71 0.76 -3.83
CA ALA A 79 -8.76 -0.33 -4.05
C ALA A 79 -7.30 0.16 -3.96
N VAL A 80 -6.98 1.31 -4.55
CA VAL A 80 -5.66 1.96 -4.45
C VAL A 80 -5.31 2.24 -3.00
N ALA A 81 -6.22 2.87 -2.24
CA ALA A 81 -5.98 3.18 -0.84
C ALA A 81 -5.74 1.93 0.00
N ALA A 82 -6.49 0.85 -0.23
CA ALA A 82 -6.33 -0.42 0.48
C ALA A 82 -4.98 -1.10 0.17
N VAL A 83 -4.57 -1.10 -1.10
CA VAL A 83 -3.29 -1.67 -1.53
C VAL A 83 -2.13 -0.88 -0.93
N ASP A 84 -2.18 0.45 -0.99
CA ASP A 84 -1.15 1.32 -0.44
C ASP A 84 -1.04 1.18 1.07
N ALA A 85 -2.18 1.11 1.78
CA ALA A 85 -2.21 0.87 3.22
C ALA A 85 -1.58 -0.50 3.57
N THR A 86 -1.85 -1.53 2.78
CA THR A 86 -1.26 -2.87 2.98
C THR A 86 0.25 -2.86 2.77
N VAL A 87 0.74 -2.18 1.72
CA VAL A 87 2.16 -2.03 1.45
C VAL A 87 2.85 -1.24 2.57
N ALA A 88 2.25 -0.13 3.00
CA ALA A 88 2.75 0.68 4.10
C ALA A 88 2.79 -0.11 5.41
N ALA A 89 1.74 -0.89 5.71
CA ALA A 89 1.70 -1.74 6.91
C ALA A 89 2.79 -2.82 6.92
N ARG A 90 3.21 -3.32 5.74
CA ARG A 90 4.32 -4.29 5.63
C ARG A 90 5.69 -3.67 5.88
N SER A 91 5.94 -2.44 5.41
CA SER A 91 7.23 -1.77 5.58
C SER A 91 7.34 -0.97 6.88
N ALA A 92 6.22 -0.55 7.46
CA ALA A 92 6.16 0.26 8.68
C ALA A 92 6.92 -0.35 9.87
N PRO A 93 6.82 -1.66 10.20
CA PRO A 93 7.60 -2.23 11.30
C PRO A 93 9.11 -2.08 11.11
N ALA A 94 9.61 -2.24 9.89
CA ALA A 94 11.03 -2.13 9.58
C ALA A 94 11.54 -0.69 9.69
N GLU A 95 10.81 0.28 9.15
CA GLU A 95 11.19 1.70 9.26
C GLU A 95 11.13 2.20 10.71
N ARG A 96 10.07 1.82 11.45
CA ARG A 96 9.95 2.09 12.89
C ARG A 96 11.10 1.50 13.68
N LEU A 97 11.48 0.27 13.38
CA LEU A 97 12.60 -0.39 14.04
C LEU A 97 13.93 0.27 13.71
N ARG A 98 14.16 0.64 12.44
CA ARG A 98 15.34 1.38 12.02
C ARG A 98 15.44 2.69 12.79
N ARG A 99 14.34 3.47 12.83
CA ARG A 99 14.24 4.72 13.59
C ARG A 99 14.59 4.51 15.07
N LEU A 100 14.02 3.50 15.72
CA LEU A 100 14.27 3.20 17.13
C LEU A 100 15.73 2.83 17.41
N LEU A 101 16.33 1.97 16.59
CA LEU A 101 17.70 1.48 16.82
C LEU A 101 18.77 2.51 16.44
N SER A 102 18.52 3.35 15.42
CA SER A 102 19.46 4.38 14.97
C SER A 102 19.35 5.70 15.74
N ALA A 103 18.28 5.91 16.53
CA ALA A 103 18.08 7.16 17.25
C ALA A 103 19.21 7.45 18.27
N PRO A 104 19.70 8.70 18.38
CA PRO A 104 20.66 9.07 19.43
C PRO A 104 20.09 8.81 20.83
N ASP A 105 18.87 9.28 21.08
CA ASP A 105 18.09 9.03 22.29
C ASP A 105 16.97 8.02 22.02
N LYS A 106 17.25 6.76 22.33
CA LYS A 106 16.28 5.66 22.14
C LYS A 106 15.09 5.78 23.09
N LYS A 107 15.27 6.36 24.28
CA LYS A 107 14.20 6.47 25.28
C LYS A 107 13.17 7.51 24.84
N ALA A 108 13.63 8.69 24.41
CA ALA A 108 12.76 9.73 23.86
C ALA A 108 12.02 9.22 22.61
N THR A 109 12.73 8.55 21.70
CA THR A 109 12.15 7.96 20.48
C THR A 109 11.09 6.91 20.83
N LEU A 110 11.36 6.04 21.80
CA LEU A 110 10.41 5.02 22.22
C LEU A 110 9.13 5.63 22.84
N LEU A 111 9.26 6.70 23.63
CA LEU A 111 8.11 7.41 24.19
C LEU A 111 7.27 8.09 23.11
N GLN A 112 7.93 8.68 22.10
CA GLN A 112 7.23 9.26 20.95
C GLN A 112 6.47 8.17 20.19
N MET A 113 7.14 7.05 19.86
CA MET A 113 6.50 5.91 19.18
C MET A 113 5.32 5.35 19.97
N ALA A 114 5.41 5.31 21.30
CA ALA A 114 4.28 4.94 22.16
C ALA A 114 3.10 5.92 22.02
N GLY A 115 3.39 7.23 22.01
CA GLY A 115 2.38 8.27 21.82
C GLY A 115 1.72 8.25 20.45
N ASP A 116 2.47 7.89 19.40
CA ASP A 116 2.01 7.83 18.01
C ASP A 116 1.28 6.53 17.67
N GLY A 117 1.10 5.62 18.65
CA GLY A 117 0.40 4.35 18.41
C GLY A 117 1.25 3.30 17.67
N GLU A 118 2.57 3.48 17.62
CA GLU A 118 3.45 2.74 16.73
C GLU A 118 4.08 1.48 17.34
N ILE A 119 3.77 1.15 18.60
CA ILE A 119 4.31 -0.03 19.27
C ILE A 119 3.28 -1.16 19.20
N ASP A 120 3.38 -1.94 18.12
CA ASP A 120 2.49 -3.04 17.81
C ASP A 120 3.21 -4.40 17.82
N ARG A 121 2.42 -5.47 17.64
CA ARG A 121 2.94 -6.84 17.60
C ARG A 121 3.95 -7.06 16.45
N PRO A 122 3.66 -6.62 15.19
CA PRO A 122 4.63 -6.70 14.10
C PRO A 122 6.01 -6.09 14.40
N LEU A 123 6.07 -4.93 15.07
CA LEU A 123 7.33 -4.31 15.47
C LEU A 123 8.12 -5.19 16.45
N LEU A 124 7.44 -5.74 17.46
CA LEU A 124 8.08 -6.58 18.48
C LEU A 124 8.55 -7.94 17.93
N ASP A 125 7.81 -8.51 16.97
CA ASP A 125 8.18 -9.76 16.31
C ASP A 125 9.39 -9.56 15.39
N LEU A 126 9.44 -8.45 14.64
CA LEU A 126 10.61 -8.12 13.82
C LEU A 126 11.86 -7.88 14.69
N LEU A 127 11.70 -7.20 15.82
CA LEU A 127 12.80 -7.01 16.77
C LEU A 127 13.28 -8.36 17.35
N GLN A 128 12.38 -9.29 17.62
CA GLN A 128 12.72 -10.64 18.08
C GLN A 128 13.50 -11.43 17.01
N GLN A 129 13.07 -11.38 15.76
CA GLN A 129 13.77 -12.01 14.63
C GLN A 129 15.20 -11.46 14.48
N ASN A 130 15.39 -10.15 14.65
CA ASN A 130 16.72 -9.53 14.59
C ASN A 130 17.62 -9.96 15.77
N ILE A 131 17.06 -10.15 16.97
CA ILE A 131 17.79 -10.68 18.12
C ILE A 131 18.28 -12.11 17.83
N GLU A 132 17.42 -12.96 17.29
CA GLU A 132 17.75 -14.34 16.92
C GLU A 132 18.82 -14.39 15.82
N ALA A 133 18.70 -13.55 14.79
CA ALA A 133 19.69 -13.42 13.73
C ALA A 133 21.06 -12.95 14.26
N ALA A 134 21.09 -11.96 15.16
CA ALA A 134 22.32 -11.48 15.78
C ALA A 134 22.99 -12.56 16.65
N ASN A 135 22.20 -13.33 17.41
CA ASN A 135 22.71 -14.48 18.16
C ASN A 135 23.30 -15.55 17.23
N GLY A 136 22.60 -15.91 16.16
CA GLY A 136 23.09 -16.86 15.15
C GLY A 136 24.37 -16.40 14.45
N ALA A 137 24.56 -15.09 14.30
CA ALA A 137 25.76 -14.48 13.73
C ALA A 137 26.90 -14.23 14.76
N GLY A 138 26.73 -14.62 16.02
CA GLY A 138 27.72 -14.40 17.09
C GLY A 138 27.84 -12.95 17.56
N GLN A 139 26.88 -12.08 17.24
CA GLN A 139 26.87 -10.66 17.59
C GLN A 139 26.20 -10.42 18.96
N ALA A 140 26.78 -10.99 20.02
CA ALA A 140 26.17 -11.02 21.36
C ALA A 140 25.81 -9.62 21.91
N GLN A 141 26.67 -8.62 21.71
CA GLN A 141 26.39 -7.24 22.16
C GLN A 141 25.18 -6.61 21.45
N ALA A 142 25.04 -6.87 20.14
CA ALA A 142 23.90 -6.37 19.37
C ALA A 142 22.60 -7.05 19.82
N ALA A 143 22.63 -8.37 20.04
CA ALA A 143 21.50 -9.13 20.55
C ALA A 143 21.06 -8.66 21.95
N GLU A 144 22.01 -8.42 22.86
CA GLU A 144 21.74 -7.91 24.20
C GLU A 144 21.13 -6.50 24.15
N PHE A 145 21.70 -5.62 23.33
CA PHE A 145 21.17 -4.27 23.13
C PHE A 145 19.71 -4.30 22.62
N MET A 146 19.45 -5.06 21.55
CA MET A 146 18.09 -5.20 20.99
C MET A 146 17.11 -5.83 21.99
N SER A 147 17.57 -6.76 22.82
CA SER A 147 16.75 -7.36 23.89
C SER A 147 16.30 -6.33 24.93
N LYS A 148 17.20 -5.40 25.34
CA LYS A 148 16.85 -4.30 26.25
C LYS A 148 15.84 -3.35 25.62
N VAL A 149 16.02 -3.01 24.34
CA VAL A 149 15.08 -2.17 23.58
C VAL A 149 13.71 -2.85 23.48
N ARG A 150 13.66 -4.15 23.18
CA ARG A 150 12.42 -4.93 23.10
C ARG A 150 11.67 -4.96 24.42
N ALA A 151 12.38 -5.23 25.52
CA ALA A 151 11.80 -5.24 26.86
C ALA A 151 11.25 -3.87 27.27
N ALA A 152 11.89 -2.78 26.84
CA ALA A 152 11.37 -1.43 27.04
C ALA A 152 10.12 -1.17 26.20
N ALA A 153 10.13 -1.55 24.93
CA ALA A 153 9.01 -1.37 24.00
C ALA A 153 7.76 -2.15 24.42
N MET A 154 7.92 -3.39 24.92
CA MET A 154 6.79 -4.21 25.40
C MET A 154 5.91 -3.53 26.43
N LYS A 155 6.43 -2.56 27.20
CA LYS A 155 5.65 -1.81 28.21
C LYS A 155 4.59 -0.90 27.59
N PHE A 156 4.70 -0.63 26.30
CA PHE A 156 3.84 0.27 25.54
C PHE A 156 3.11 -0.48 24.41
N LEU A 157 3.11 -1.82 24.44
CA LEU A 157 2.43 -2.62 23.42
C LEU A 157 0.94 -2.31 23.42
N ILE A 158 0.44 -1.96 22.24
CA ILE A 158 -0.98 -1.78 22.02
C ILE A 158 -1.58 -3.15 21.69
N THR A 159 -2.31 -3.70 22.64
CA THR A 159 -3.26 -4.80 22.39
C THR A 159 -4.55 -4.18 21.92
N THR A 160 -4.77 -4.22 20.60
CA THR A 160 -6.07 -3.93 19.97
C THR A 160 -6.73 -5.23 19.57
#